data_AF-A0A356FUM0-F1
#
_entry.id   AF-A0A356FUM0-F1
#
_cell.length_a   1.000
_cell.length_b   1.000
_cell.length_c   1.000
_cell.angle_alpha   90.00
_cell.angle_beta   90.00
_cell.angle_gamma   90.00
#
_symmetry.space_group_name_H-M   'P 1'
#
loop_
_entity.id
_entity.type
_entity.pdbx_description
1 polymer ?
#
loop_
_entity_poly.entity_id
_entity_poly.type
_entity_poly.pdbx_seq_one_letter_code
_entity_poly.pdbx_strand_id
1 'polypeptide(L)'
;RAFYRCSKLASITIPENVTTIGENAFEGCSSLTDIVISYGLPAINELAFSNCTALTSISIPSSVTSIGENAFSGCYALASIDIPNSVISIGDFALSGCSSLTTMTIPGSVASFGTNIFADCTSLTSLELSEGVTSIPENAFQECGSLISIIVPESVTSIGSGAFRDCRSLISITIPSSITSIEASTFAGCWSMTSINIPNSVTTIGDYAFSGCSRFSNFPISDSVTSIGERAFLGCTSLTSFSMPSSVTSIGQFPFEMCDSLVYIIFEGEALPTKNNLVTDSQAVYGISDNNNILSFGGDGVLWNNICMVNSDSVVAALDLVDTEKVIDYKIGVIEMTDYSDGLAQINITLEETADLNDGFNITENKFSLMVDASEASEQSLFYRIKMD
;
A
#
# COMPACT_ATOMS: atom_id res chain seq x y z
N ARG A 1 -35.50 16.29 -18.46
CA ARG A 1 -35.89 17.36 -17.50
C ARG A 1 -37.41 17.46 -17.28
N ALA A 2 -38.16 16.35 -17.11
CA ALA A 2 -39.62 16.42 -16.99
C ALA A 2 -40.10 16.95 -15.61
N PHE A 3 -39.44 16.54 -14.54
CA PHE A 3 -39.67 16.92 -13.14
C PHE A 3 -38.43 17.58 -12.53
N TYR A 4 -37.61 18.23 -13.35
CA TYR A 4 -36.35 18.85 -12.93
C TYR A 4 -36.57 19.81 -11.76
N ARG A 5 -35.87 19.56 -10.64
CA ARG A 5 -35.96 20.33 -9.39
C ARG A 5 -37.37 20.49 -8.84
N CYS A 6 -38.25 19.50 -9.05
CA CYS A 6 -39.53 19.43 -8.36
C CYS A 6 -39.32 19.09 -6.87
N SER A 7 -38.78 20.03 -6.09
CA SER A 7 -38.33 19.83 -4.71
C SER A 7 -39.43 19.48 -3.71
N LYS A 8 -40.70 19.54 -4.10
CA LYS A 8 -41.87 19.12 -3.30
C LYS A 8 -42.49 17.79 -3.77
N LEU A 9 -41.99 17.19 -4.86
CA LEU A 9 -42.46 15.89 -5.31
C LEU A 9 -41.99 14.83 -4.31
N ALA A 10 -42.92 14.25 -3.55
CA ALA A 10 -42.59 13.25 -2.53
C ALA A 10 -42.61 11.81 -3.06
N SER A 11 -43.52 11.52 -3.99
CA SER A 11 -43.70 10.18 -4.54
C SER A 11 -44.17 10.24 -5.99
N ILE A 12 -43.78 9.26 -6.80
CA ILE A 12 -44.32 9.10 -8.16
C ILE A 12 -44.42 7.63 -8.58
N THR A 13 -45.49 7.28 -9.27
CA THR A 13 -45.63 5.99 -9.97
C THR A 13 -45.49 6.25 -11.46
N ILE A 14 -44.50 5.61 -12.08
CA ILE A 14 -44.29 5.67 -13.53
C ILE A 14 -45.24 4.65 -14.19
N PRO A 15 -46.19 5.08 -15.04
CA PRO A 15 -47.17 4.18 -15.63
C PRO A 15 -46.55 3.27 -16.70
N GLU A 16 -47.18 2.12 -16.94
CA GLU A 16 -46.66 1.03 -17.80
C GLU A 16 -46.40 1.44 -19.26
N ASN A 17 -47.02 2.50 -19.75
CA ASN A 17 -46.85 3.01 -21.11
C ASN A 17 -45.62 3.93 -21.27
N VAL A 18 -44.88 4.22 -20.19
CA VAL A 18 -43.66 5.01 -20.27
C VAL A 18 -42.52 4.11 -20.72
N THR A 19 -41.97 4.41 -21.90
CA THR A 19 -40.85 3.64 -22.48
C THR A 19 -39.48 4.26 -22.17
N THR A 20 -39.44 5.46 -21.59
CA THR A 20 -38.18 6.18 -21.37
C THR A 20 -38.32 7.18 -20.22
N ILE A 21 -37.35 7.15 -19.29
CA ILE A 21 -37.06 8.24 -18.36
C ILE A 21 -35.89 9.01 -18.96
N GLY A 22 -36.14 10.19 -19.53
CA GLY A 22 -35.10 10.97 -20.21
C GLY A 22 -34.06 11.56 -19.26
N GLU A 23 -33.01 12.13 -19.84
CA GLU A 23 -31.93 12.78 -19.09
C GLU A 23 -32.46 13.85 -18.12
N ASN A 24 -31.87 13.90 -16.92
CA ASN A 24 -32.24 14.80 -15.84
C ASN A 24 -33.76 14.78 -15.50
N ALA A 25 -34.48 13.67 -15.74
CA ALA A 25 -35.94 13.65 -15.59
C ALA A 25 -36.39 14.05 -14.17
N PHE A 26 -35.71 13.56 -13.14
CA PHE A 26 -36.00 13.80 -11.73
C PHE A 26 -34.82 14.47 -10.99
N GLU A 27 -33.82 14.99 -11.71
CA GLU A 27 -32.68 15.63 -11.07
C GLU A 27 -33.13 16.72 -10.08
N GLY A 28 -32.62 16.66 -8.85
CA GLY A 28 -32.92 17.62 -7.80
C GLY A 28 -34.33 17.52 -7.23
N CYS A 29 -35.05 16.41 -7.43
CA CYS A 29 -36.28 16.11 -6.70
C CYS A 29 -35.96 15.75 -5.24
N SER A 30 -35.53 16.74 -4.46
CA SER A 30 -34.94 16.56 -3.13
C SER A 30 -35.87 16.00 -2.06
N SER A 31 -37.18 15.96 -2.29
CA SER A 31 -38.16 15.35 -1.38
C SER A 31 -38.66 13.98 -1.86
N LEU A 32 -38.20 13.49 -3.02
CA LEU A 32 -38.68 12.24 -3.59
C LEU A 32 -38.15 11.06 -2.75
N THR A 33 -39.03 10.40 -2.01
CA THR A 33 -38.71 9.23 -1.19
C THR A 33 -39.08 7.93 -1.90
N ASP A 34 -40.17 7.93 -2.66
CA ASP A 34 -40.76 6.72 -3.24
C ASP A 34 -40.96 6.86 -4.74
N ILE A 35 -40.31 6.00 -5.52
CA ILE A 35 -40.56 5.85 -6.94
C ILE A 35 -40.81 4.40 -7.32
N VAL A 36 -41.91 4.18 -8.05
CA VAL A 36 -42.25 2.87 -8.61
C VAL A 36 -42.12 2.93 -10.12
N ILE A 37 -41.20 2.11 -10.66
CA ILE A 37 -41.00 1.95 -12.11
C ILE A 37 -41.68 0.65 -12.55
N SER A 38 -42.83 0.77 -13.19
CA SER A 38 -43.76 -0.37 -13.36
C SER A 38 -43.42 -1.32 -14.52
N TYR A 39 -42.62 -0.93 -15.52
CA TYR A 39 -42.18 -1.84 -16.60
C TYR A 39 -41.03 -1.27 -17.46
N GLY A 40 -40.34 -2.17 -18.17
CA GLY A 40 -39.87 -2.00 -19.56
C GLY A 40 -38.88 -0.90 -19.94
N LEU A 41 -38.29 -0.14 -19.01
CA LEU A 41 -37.28 0.84 -19.39
C LEU A 41 -36.02 0.12 -19.90
N PRO A 42 -35.49 0.48 -21.07
CA PRO A 42 -34.22 -0.07 -21.56
C PRO A 42 -33.02 0.51 -20.80
N ALA A 43 -33.15 1.71 -20.23
CA ALA A 43 -32.07 2.41 -19.56
C ALA A 43 -32.58 3.35 -18.46
N ILE A 44 -31.76 3.58 -17.45
CA ILE A 44 -31.83 4.78 -16.60
C ILE A 44 -30.86 5.79 -17.18
N ASN A 45 -31.35 6.88 -17.76
CA ASN A 45 -30.49 7.82 -18.49
C ASN A 45 -29.64 8.71 -17.57
N GLU A 46 -28.71 9.44 -18.19
CA GLU A 46 -27.82 10.38 -17.52
C GLU A 46 -28.58 11.34 -16.58
N LEU A 47 -28.06 11.52 -15.37
CA LEU A 47 -28.57 12.42 -14.34
C LEU A 47 -30.05 12.17 -13.96
N ALA A 48 -30.66 11.04 -14.35
CA ALA A 48 -32.10 10.82 -14.25
C ALA A 48 -32.65 11.05 -12.83
N PHE A 49 -31.90 10.65 -11.80
CA PHE A 49 -32.24 10.80 -10.38
C PHE A 49 -31.16 11.53 -9.58
N SER A 50 -30.22 12.23 -10.24
CA SER A 50 -29.15 12.93 -9.53
C SER A 50 -29.71 13.93 -8.50
N ASN A 51 -29.12 14.01 -7.32
CA ASN A 51 -29.54 14.87 -6.21
C ASN A 51 -31.00 14.62 -5.75
N CYS A 52 -31.56 13.42 -5.94
CA CYS A 52 -32.76 12.97 -5.22
C CYS A 52 -32.38 12.63 -3.76
N THR A 53 -32.00 13.65 -2.99
CA THR A 53 -31.36 13.48 -1.68
C THR A 53 -32.17 12.74 -0.61
N ALA A 54 -33.50 12.64 -0.78
CA ALA A 54 -34.39 11.90 0.12
C ALA A 54 -34.75 10.48 -0.37
N LEU A 55 -34.29 10.06 -1.56
CA LEU A 55 -34.62 8.76 -2.13
C LEU A 55 -33.92 7.65 -1.32
N THR A 56 -34.70 6.80 -0.65
CA THR A 56 -34.15 5.77 0.25
C THR A 56 -33.88 4.43 -0.43
N SER A 57 -34.64 4.10 -1.46
CA SER A 57 -34.53 2.85 -2.22
C SER A 57 -35.13 3.01 -3.61
N ILE A 58 -34.62 2.24 -4.57
CA ILE A 58 -35.20 2.12 -5.90
C ILE A 58 -35.05 0.69 -6.43
N SER A 59 -36.12 0.16 -7.01
CA SER A 59 -36.07 -1.11 -7.72
C SER A 59 -35.80 -0.85 -9.20
N ILE A 60 -34.67 -1.36 -9.71
CA ILE A 60 -34.33 -1.27 -11.13
C ILE A 60 -35.00 -2.44 -11.87
N PRO A 61 -35.86 -2.18 -12.87
CA PRO A 61 -36.51 -3.26 -13.63
C PRO A 61 -35.52 -4.13 -14.40
N SER A 62 -35.79 -5.42 -14.54
CA SER A 62 -34.95 -6.38 -15.29
C SER A 62 -34.89 -6.14 -16.80
N SER A 63 -35.60 -5.14 -17.32
CA SER A 63 -35.48 -4.68 -18.71
C SER A 63 -34.33 -3.69 -18.91
N VAL A 64 -33.83 -3.10 -17.82
CA VAL A 64 -32.77 -2.09 -17.87
C VAL A 64 -31.46 -2.76 -18.23
N THR A 65 -30.83 -2.30 -19.30
CA THR A 65 -29.53 -2.77 -19.77
C THR A 65 -28.40 -1.78 -19.49
N SER A 66 -28.73 -0.52 -19.20
CA SER A 66 -27.72 0.49 -18.84
C SER A 66 -28.20 1.47 -17.77
N ILE A 67 -27.25 1.88 -16.93
CA ILE A 67 -27.39 2.99 -15.97
C ILE A 67 -26.43 4.09 -16.43
N GLY A 68 -26.96 5.27 -16.70
CA GLY A 68 -26.23 6.39 -17.27
C GLY A 68 -25.31 7.09 -16.28
N GLU A 69 -24.47 7.97 -16.82
CA GLU A 69 -23.59 8.83 -16.03
C GLU A 69 -24.39 9.65 -15.01
N ASN A 70 -23.87 9.74 -13.78
CA ASN A 70 -24.47 10.45 -12.66
C ASN A 70 -25.94 10.07 -12.35
N ALA A 71 -26.46 8.93 -12.82
CA ALA A 71 -27.88 8.58 -12.74
C ALA A 71 -28.47 8.70 -11.32
N PHE A 72 -27.71 8.29 -10.29
CA PHE A 72 -28.06 8.39 -8.86
C PHE A 72 -27.03 9.20 -8.05
N SER A 73 -26.21 10.02 -8.72
CA SER A 73 -25.19 10.85 -8.07
C SER A 73 -25.82 11.81 -7.06
N GLY A 74 -25.34 11.82 -5.82
CA GLY A 74 -25.85 12.66 -4.72
C GLY A 74 -27.18 12.18 -4.12
N CYS A 75 -27.60 10.94 -4.34
CA CYS A 75 -28.73 10.33 -3.62
C CYS A 75 -28.31 9.93 -2.20
N TYR A 76 -28.03 10.92 -1.33
CA TYR A 76 -27.44 10.71 0.00
C TYR A 76 -28.20 9.73 0.90
N ALA A 77 -29.53 9.67 0.79
CA ALA A 77 -30.37 8.76 1.58
C ALA A 77 -30.52 7.35 0.99
N LEU A 78 -29.97 7.08 -0.21
CA LEU A 78 -30.16 5.80 -0.90
C LEU A 78 -29.41 4.70 -0.15
N ALA A 79 -30.15 3.87 0.57
CA ALA A 79 -29.62 2.83 1.44
C ALA A 79 -29.53 1.46 0.78
N SER A 80 -30.33 1.24 -0.28
CA SER A 80 -30.37 -0.03 -1.02
C SER A 80 -30.76 0.20 -2.48
N ILE A 81 -30.08 -0.49 -3.38
CA ILE A 81 -30.38 -0.54 -4.81
C ILE A 81 -29.90 -1.88 -5.38
N ASP A 82 -30.81 -2.60 -6.01
CA ASP A 82 -30.49 -3.87 -6.67
C ASP A 82 -30.18 -3.62 -8.14
N ILE A 83 -29.00 -4.05 -8.59
CA ILE A 83 -28.60 -3.99 -9.99
C ILE A 83 -28.91 -5.34 -10.65
N PRO A 84 -29.89 -5.44 -11.56
CA PRO A 84 -30.28 -6.72 -12.15
C PRO A 84 -29.23 -7.22 -13.15
N ASN A 85 -29.16 -8.54 -13.34
CA ASN A 85 -28.28 -9.21 -14.33
C ASN A 85 -28.51 -8.79 -15.80
N SER A 86 -29.54 -8.01 -16.07
CA SER A 86 -29.78 -7.41 -17.39
C SER A 86 -28.87 -6.22 -17.66
N VAL A 87 -28.32 -5.58 -16.62
CA VAL A 87 -27.44 -4.42 -16.75
C VAL A 87 -26.08 -4.86 -17.29
N ILE A 88 -25.68 -4.23 -18.39
CA ILE A 88 -24.42 -4.46 -19.10
C ILE A 88 -23.46 -3.28 -18.93
N SER A 89 -23.96 -2.06 -18.69
CA SER A 89 -23.12 -0.88 -18.48
C SER A 89 -23.61 0.03 -17.35
N ILE A 90 -22.66 0.55 -16.58
CA ILE A 90 -22.87 1.57 -15.55
C ILE A 90 -21.95 2.75 -15.87
N GLY A 91 -22.51 3.95 -16.04
CA GLY A 91 -21.77 5.15 -16.42
C GLY A 91 -20.99 5.79 -15.27
N ASP A 92 -20.18 6.81 -15.62
CA ASP A 92 -19.34 7.53 -14.66
C ASP A 92 -20.18 8.13 -13.52
N PHE A 93 -19.67 8.10 -12.29
CA PHE A 93 -20.33 8.66 -11.10
C PHE A 93 -21.77 8.15 -10.84
N ALA A 94 -22.20 7.05 -11.45
CA ALA A 94 -23.62 6.64 -11.45
C ALA A 94 -24.23 6.48 -10.05
N LEU A 95 -23.45 6.06 -9.05
CA LEU A 95 -23.86 5.96 -7.64
C LEU A 95 -22.99 6.82 -6.70
N SER A 96 -22.27 7.81 -7.22
CA SER A 96 -21.37 8.63 -6.41
C SER A 96 -22.15 9.40 -5.34
N GLY A 97 -21.61 9.47 -4.12
CA GLY A 97 -22.23 10.15 -3.00
C GLY A 97 -23.50 9.48 -2.48
N CYS A 98 -23.78 8.21 -2.80
CA CYS A 98 -24.84 7.44 -2.13
C CYS A 98 -24.40 7.07 -0.71
N SER A 99 -24.26 8.07 0.16
CA SER A 99 -23.58 7.97 1.45
C SER A 99 -24.31 7.13 2.50
N SER A 100 -25.56 6.72 2.26
CA SER A 100 -26.31 5.77 3.09
C SER A 100 -26.24 4.32 2.60
N LEU A 101 -25.64 4.07 1.43
CA LEU A 101 -25.55 2.73 0.84
C LEU A 101 -24.58 1.88 1.68
N THR A 102 -25.02 0.73 2.17
CA THR A 102 -24.25 -0.09 3.13
C THR A 102 -23.62 -1.34 2.52
N THR A 103 -24.33 -2.00 1.60
CA THR A 103 -23.86 -3.20 0.92
C THR A 103 -24.23 -3.16 -0.55
N MET A 104 -23.39 -3.76 -1.41
CA MET A 104 -23.68 -3.86 -2.84
C MET A 104 -23.16 -5.17 -3.43
N THR A 105 -23.89 -5.67 -4.42
CA THR A 105 -23.42 -6.71 -5.34
C THR A 105 -23.49 -6.17 -6.75
N ILE A 106 -22.38 -6.25 -7.48
CA ILE A 106 -22.32 -5.94 -8.90
C ILE A 106 -22.40 -7.26 -9.69
N PRO A 107 -23.42 -7.45 -10.52
CA PRO A 107 -23.57 -8.67 -11.27
C PRO A 107 -22.49 -8.79 -12.35
N GLY A 108 -22.09 -10.03 -12.64
CA GLY A 108 -21.07 -10.35 -13.65
C GLY A 108 -21.45 -10.00 -15.08
N SER A 109 -22.71 -9.60 -15.31
CA SER A 109 -23.21 -9.11 -16.59
C SER A 109 -22.67 -7.72 -16.95
N VAL A 110 -22.23 -6.94 -15.95
CA VAL A 110 -21.72 -5.59 -16.17
C VAL A 110 -20.34 -5.70 -16.85
N ALA A 111 -20.31 -5.39 -18.15
CA ALA A 111 -19.12 -5.44 -18.97
C ALA A 111 -18.41 -4.08 -19.12
N SER A 112 -19.13 -2.98 -18.86
CA SER A 112 -18.61 -1.61 -18.97
C SER A 112 -18.85 -0.85 -17.66
N PHE A 113 -17.76 -0.41 -17.05
CA PHE A 113 -17.74 0.35 -15.80
C PHE A 113 -17.19 1.75 -16.04
N GLY A 114 -18.00 2.76 -15.76
CA GLY A 114 -17.55 4.14 -15.68
C GLY A 114 -16.65 4.40 -14.48
N THR A 115 -15.96 5.53 -14.47
CA THR A 115 -15.10 5.97 -13.36
C THR A 115 -15.94 6.46 -12.17
N ASN A 116 -15.36 6.44 -10.96
CA ASN A 116 -15.97 7.03 -9.76
C ASN A 116 -17.38 6.51 -9.38
N ILE A 117 -17.78 5.30 -9.81
CA ILE A 117 -19.16 4.81 -9.66
C ILE A 117 -19.68 4.88 -8.22
N PHE A 118 -18.86 4.47 -7.25
CA PHE A 118 -19.20 4.48 -5.82
C PHE A 118 -18.38 5.51 -5.03
N ALA A 119 -17.76 6.48 -5.70
CA ALA A 119 -16.98 7.50 -5.01
C ALA A 119 -17.85 8.21 -3.93
N ASP A 120 -17.30 8.41 -2.73
CA ASP A 120 -17.99 9.01 -1.57
C ASP A 120 -19.19 8.21 -1.02
N CYS A 121 -19.29 6.90 -1.30
CA CYS A 121 -20.23 6.00 -0.62
C CYS A 121 -19.74 5.66 0.80
N THR A 122 -19.73 6.67 1.67
CA THR A 122 -19.07 6.65 2.98
C THR A 122 -19.60 5.62 3.98
N SER A 123 -20.82 5.11 3.81
CA SER A 123 -21.38 4.03 4.65
C SER A 123 -21.24 2.62 4.06
N LEU A 124 -20.65 2.47 2.86
CA LEU A 124 -20.51 1.17 2.21
C LEU A 124 -19.52 0.32 3.01
N THR A 125 -20.00 -0.73 3.68
CA THR A 125 -19.19 -1.61 4.53
C THR A 125 -18.66 -2.84 3.82
N SER A 126 -19.40 -3.34 2.82
CA SER A 126 -18.99 -4.51 2.04
C SER A 126 -19.50 -4.44 0.61
N LEU A 127 -18.70 -4.96 -0.32
CA LEU A 127 -19.07 -5.04 -1.73
C LEU A 127 -18.60 -6.36 -2.36
N GLU A 128 -19.44 -6.94 -3.21
CA GLU A 128 -19.12 -8.12 -4.00
C GLU A 128 -19.16 -7.79 -5.49
N LEU A 129 -18.07 -8.07 -6.20
CA LEU A 129 -18.04 -8.12 -7.65
C LEU A 129 -18.23 -9.58 -8.06
N SER A 130 -19.26 -9.90 -8.84
CA SER A 130 -19.50 -11.28 -9.29
C SER A 130 -18.59 -11.65 -10.48
N GLU A 131 -18.32 -12.95 -10.62
CA GLU A 131 -17.62 -13.51 -11.78
C GLU A 131 -18.20 -13.03 -13.11
N GLY A 132 -17.33 -12.54 -13.99
CA GLY A 132 -17.71 -11.89 -15.26
C GLY A 132 -17.34 -10.40 -15.29
N VAL A 133 -17.18 -9.76 -14.13
CA VAL A 133 -16.59 -8.42 -14.03
C VAL A 133 -15.11 -8.47 -14.42
N THR A 134 -14.71 -7.68 -15.42
CA THR A 134 -13.37 -7.74 -16.02
C THR A 134 -12.42 -6.62 -15.61
N SER A 135 -12.93 -5.55 -15.00
CA SER A 135 -12.13 -4.41 -14.56
C SER A 135 -12.75 -3.70 -13.36
N ILE A 136 -11.90 -3.05 -12.56
CA ILE A 136 -12.29 -2.04 -11.57
C ILE A 136 -11.76 -0.70 -12.09
N PRO A 137 -12.62 0.28 -12.41
CA PRO A 137 -12.22 1.53 -13.05
C PRO A 137 -11.54 2.50 -12.07
N GLU A 138 -11.03 3.62 -12.62
CA GLU A 138 -10.43 4.69 -11.84
C GLU A 138 -11.38 5.20 -10.75
N ASN A 139 -10.84 5.37 -9.53
CA ASN A 139 -11.55 5.91 -8.37
C ASN A 139 -12.89 5.21 -8.02
N ALA A 140 -13.10 3.97 -8.47
CA ALA A 140 -14.38 3.26 -8.35
C ALA A 140 -14.98 3.30 -6.94
N PHE A 141 -14.15 3.15 -5.92
CA PHE A 141 -14.50 3.15 -4.49
C PHE A 141 -13.77 4.24 -3.71
N GLN A 142 -13.37 5.32 -4.37
CA GLN A 142 -12.68 6.43 -3.70
C GLN A 142 -13.53 6.95 -2.52
N GLU A 143 -12.91 7.20 -1.37
CA GLU A 143 -13.56 7.74 -0.16
C GLU A 143 -14.72 6.87 0.38
N CYS A 144 -14.76 5.58 0.02
CA CYS A 144 -15.59 4.58 0.70
C CYS A 144 -15.01 4.26 2.09
N GLY A 145 -15.00 5.25 2.98
CA GLY A 145 -14.25 5.22 4.25
C GLY A 145 -14.66 4.12 5.22
N SER A 146 -15.88 3.57 5.10
CA SER A 146 -16.37 2.44 5.91
C SER A 146 -16.19 1.07 5.27
N LEU A 147 -15.62 0.98 4.06
CA LEU A 147 -15.48 -0.29 3.35
C LEU A 147 -14.48 -1.18 4.08
N ILE A 148 -14.96 -2.26 4.68
CA ILE A 148 -14.15 -3.19 5.48
C ILE A 148 -13.60 -4.32 4.61
N SER A 149 -14.42 -4.81 3.67
CA SER A 149 -14.10 -5.95 2.82
C SER A 149 -14.70 -5.79 1.42
N ILE A 150 -13.95 -6.23 0.42
CA ILE A 150 -14.43 -6.38 -0.95
C ILE A 150 -14.05 -7.76 -1.49
N ILE A 151 -14.98 -8.39 -2.20
CA ILE A 151 -14.70 -9.62 -2.96
C ILE A 151 -14.43 -9.22 -4.42
N VAL A 152 -13.20 -9.47 -4.87
CA VAL A 152 -12.77 -9.25 -6.26
C VAL A 152 -12.58 -10.62 -6.93
N PRO A 153 -13.30 -10.93 -8.03
CA PRO A 153 -13.22 -12.22 -8.71
C PRO A 153 -11.95 -12.32 -9.57
N GLU A 154 -11.54 -13.55 -9.90
CA GLU A 154 -10.36 -13.78 -10.74
C GLU A 154 -10.56 -13.32 -12.19
N SER A 155 -11.81 -13.10 -12.61
CA SER A 155 -12.13 -12.52 -13.92
C SER A 155 -11.66 -11.07 -14.09
N VAL A 156 -11.38 -10.34 -12.99
CA VAL A 156 -10.87 -8.97 -13.05
C VAL A 156 -9.43 -8.97 -13.54
N THR A 157 -9.16 -8.22 -14.61
CA THR A 157 -7.85 -8.13 -15.28
C THR A 157 -7.18 -6.76 -15.17
N SER A 158 -7.88 -5.77 -14.63
CA SER A 158 -7.31 -4.45 -14.35
C SER A 158 -7.99 -3.77 -13.15
N ILE A 159 -7.19 -3.03 -12.39
CA ILE A 159 -7.64 -2.18 -11.28
C ILE A 159 -7.06 -0.78 -11.55
N GLY A 160 -7.93 0.21 -11.70
CA GLY A 160 -7.56 1.57 -12.08
C GLY A 160 -6.92 2.37 -10.95
N SER A 161 -6.28 3.48 -11.34
CA SER A 161 -5.70 4.45 -10.41
C SER A 161 -6.74 4.90 -9.37
N GLY A 162 -6.31 4.99 -8.11
CA GLY A 162 -7.15 5.43 -7.00
C GLY A 162 -8.39 4.58 -6.71
N ALA A 163 -8.53 3.37 -7.28
CA ALA A 163 -9.75 2.56 -7.17
C ALA A 163 -10.23 2.36 -5.73
N PHE A 164 -9.32 2.24 -4.76
CA PHE A 164 -9.60 2.11 -3.33
C PHE A 164 -8.99 3.24 -2.49
N ARG A 165 -8.75 4.41 -3.11
CA ARG A 165 -8.19 5.56 -2.42
C ARG A 165 -9.11 5.99 -1.28
N ASP A 166 -8.54 6.25 -0.10
CA ASP A 166 -9.25 6.67 1.10
C ASP A 166 -10.33 5.66 1.59
N CYS A 167 -10.19 4.38 1.24
CA CYS A 167 -10.91 3.26 1.89
C CYS A 167 -10.36 2.99 3.30
N ARG A 168 -10.51 3.96 4.20
CA ARG A 168 -9.84 4.03 5.52
C ARG A 168 -10.06 2.81 6.41
N SER A 169 -11.18 2.11 6.26
CA SER A 169 -11.53 0.91 7.05
C SER A 169 -11.19 -0.42 6.38
N LEU A 170 -10.63 -0.43 5.16
CA LEU A 170 -10.36 -1.66 4.43
C LEU A 170 -9.28 -2.46 5.15
N ILE A 171 -9.63 -3.65 5.63
CA ILE A 171 -8.73 -4.50 6.43
C ILE A 171 -7.83 -5.34 5.54
N SER A 172 -8.41 -5.91 4.49
CA SER A 172 -7.72 -6.79 3.56
C SER A 172 -8.37 -6.83 2.19
N ILE A 173 -7.56 -7.11 1.18
CA ILE A 173 -8.00 -7.37 -0.19
C ILE A 173 -7.11 -8.45 -0.83
N THR A 174 -7.73 -9.33 -1.61
CA THR A 174 -7.03 -10.27 -2.48
C THR A 174 -6.96 -9.68 -3.88
N ILE A 175 -5.75 -9.47 -4.39
CA ILE A 175 -5.53 -9.01 -5.76
C ILE A 175 -5.56 -10.23 -6.69
N PRO A 176 -6.38 -10.23 -7.76
CA PRO A 176 -6.45 -11.34 -8.71
C PRO A 176 -5.10 -11.65 -9.37
N SER A 177 -4.88 -12.92 -9.68
CA SER A 177 -3.61 -13.42 -10.25
C SER A 177 -3.30 -12.93 -11.67
N SER A 178 -4.27 -12.30 -12.33
CA SER A 178 -4.12 -11.70 -13.66
C SER A 178 -3.57 -10.27 -13.62
N ILE A 179 -3.58 -9.60 -12.46
CA ILE A 179 -3.16 -8.20 -12.31
C ILE A 179 -1.64 -8.10 -12.43
N THR A 180 -1.17 -7.21 -13.32
CA THR A 180 0.25 -6.98 -13.58
C THR A 180 0.80 -5.68 -13.00
N SER A 181 -0.08 -4.77 -12.61
CA SER A 181 0.29 -3.44 -12.11
C SER A 181 -0.67 -3.03 -10.99
N ILE A 182 -0.11 -2.43 -9.94
CA ILE A 182 -0.87 -1.70 -8.94
C ILE A 182 -0.72 -0.23 -9.29
N GLU A 183 -1.77 0.37 -9.85
CA GLU A 183 -1.73 1.73 -10.40
C GLU A 183 -1.54 2.80 -9.32
N ALA A 184 -1.30 4.03 -9.77
CA ALA A 184 -1.09 5.17 -8.88
C ALA A 184 -2.22 5.31 -7.85
N SER A 185 -1.87 5.57 -6.59
CA SER A 185 -2.79 5.78 -5.47
C SER A 185 -3.84 4.69 -5.23
N THR A 186 -3.72 3.49 -5.82
CA THR A 186 -4.77 2.45 -5.79
C THR A 186 -5.28 2.17 -4.37
N PHE A 187 -4.38 2.09 -3.39
CA PHE A 187 -4.67 1.86 -1.97
C PHE A 187 -4.22 3.02 -1.07
N ALA A 188 -3.99 4.21 -1.64
CA ALA A 188 -3.61 5.39 -0.85
C ALA A 188 -4.70 5.67 0.21
N GLY A 189 -4.32 5.91 1.47
CA GLY A 189 -5.26 6.20 2.55
C GLY A 189 -5.96 4.98 3.15
N CYS A 190 -5.57 3.75 2.82
CA CYS A 190 -6.10 2.53 3.44
C CYS A 190 -5.51 2.29 4.84
N TRP A 191 -5.81 3.18 5.79
CA TRP A 191 -5.17 3.23 7.11
C TRP A 191 -5.39 2.02 8.00
N SER A 192 -6.43 1.22 7.75
CA SER A 192 -6.73 0.01 8.54
C SER A 192 -6.22 -1.28 7.91
N MET A 193 -5.58 -1.22 6.74
CA MET A 193 -5.20 -2.42 6.00
C MET A 193 -4.04 -3.14 6.69
N THR A 194 -4.28 -4.36 7.13
CA THR A 194 -3.30 -5.22 7.82
C THR A 194 -2.79 -6.37 6.96
N SER A 195 -3.49 -6.69 5.86
CA SER A 195 -3.14 -7.81 4.99
C SER A 195 -3.47 -7.48 3.55
N ILE A 196 -2.53 -7.78 2.65
CA ILE A 196 -2.74 -7.75 1.21
C ILE A 196 -1.98 -8.93 0.61
N ASN A 197 -2.59 -9.60 -0.37
CA ASN A 197 -1.91 -10.60 -1.18
C ASN A 197 -1.56 -9.98 -2.54
N ILE A 198 -0.27 -9.70 -2.76
CA ILE A 198 0.25 -9.21 -4.04
C ILE A 198 0.71 -10.42 -4.86
N PRO A 199 0.05 -10.77 -5.98
CA PRO A 199 0.42 -11.94 -6.76
C PRO A 199 1.73 -11.73 -7.53
N ASN A 200 2.41 -12.84 -7.85
CA ASN A 200 3.67 -12.87 -8.63
C ASN A 200 3.53 -12.38 -10.08
N SER A 201 2.31 -12.06 -10.52
CA SER A 201 2.05 -11.40 -11.79
C SER A 201 2.36 -9.90 -11.74
N VAL A 202 2.36 -9.28 -10.56
CA VAL A 202 2.57 -7.83 -10.39
C VAL A 202 4.03 -7.48 -10.62
N THR A 203 4.31 -6.63 -11.60
CA THR A 203 5.65 -6.15 -11.93
C THR A 203 5.88 -4.69 -11.57
N THR A 204 4.80 -3.94 -11.31
CA THR A 204 4.84 -2.48 -11.09
C THR A 204 3.97 -2.08 -9.92
N ILE A 205 4.53 -1.26 -9.02
CA ILE A 205 3.81 -0.52 -7.99
C ILE A 205 3.89 0.96 -8.36
N GLY A 206 2.75 1.60 -8.58
CA GLY A 206 2.66 2.99 -9.03
C GLY A 206 2.88 4.02 -7.92
N ASP A 207 2.88 5.28 -8.31
CA ASP A 207 3.11 6.41 -7.41
C ASP A 207 2.01 6.46 -6.33
N TYR A 208 2.40 6.70 -5.07
CA TYR A 208 1.50 6.76 -3.92
C TYR A 208 0.63 5.51 -3.69
N ALA A 209 0.89 4.39 -4.38
CA ALA A 209 -0.01 3.22 -4.43
C ALA A 209 -0.46 2.71 -3.05
N PHE A 210 0.41 2.76 -2.04
CA PHE A 210 0.16 2.36 -0.65
C PHE A 210 0.44 3.49 0.35
N SER A 211 0.36 4.75 -0.10
CA SER A 211 0.54 5.90 0.78
C SER A 211 -0.42 5.84 1.96
N GLY A 212 0.07 5.95 3.19
CA GLY A 212 -0.72 5.94 4.42
C GLY A 212 -1.13 4.54 4.90
N CYS A 213 -0.72 3.45 4.26
CA CYS A 213 -0.97 2.07 4.71
C CYS A 213 -0.21 1.75 6.02
N SER A 214 -0.69 2.31 7.12
CA SER A 214 0.05 2.50 8.37
C SER A 214 -0.08 1.36 9.37
N ARG A 215 -0.47 0.14 8.96
CA ARG A 215 -0.56 -1.03 9.86
C ARG A 215 0.41 -2.17 9.51
N PHE A 216 1.09 -2.11 8.37
CA PHE A 216 2.11 -3.09 8.03
C PHE A 216 3.38 -2.82 8.81
N SER A 217 3.85 -3.77 9.63
CA SER A 217 5.20 -3.75 10.19
C SER A 217 6.25 -4.25 9.20
N ASN A 218 5.86 -5.23 8.40
CA ASN A 218 6.57 -5.69 7.22
C ASN A 218 5.57 -5.73 6.05
N PHE A 219 5.90 -5.08 4.94
CA PHE A 219 5.00 -5.01 3.79
C PHE A 219 5.19 -6.25 2.88
N PRO A 220 4.12 -7.01 2.57
CA PRO A 220 4.23 -8.17 1.69
C PRO A 220 4.32 -7.74 0.23
N ILE A 221 5.55 -7.56 -0.27
CA ILE A 221 5.83 -7.29 -1.68
C ILE A 221 6.17 -8.61 -2.40
N SER A 222 5.82 -8.70 -3.69
CA SER A 222 6.12 -9.86 -4.53
C SER A 222 7.55 -9.81 -5.10
N ASP A 223 8.19 -10.98 -5.22
CA ASP A 223 9.52 -11.15 -5.83
C ASP A 223 9.58 -10.75 -7.31
N SER A 224 8.42 -10.59 -7.97
CA SER A 224 8.30 -10.18 -9.37
C SER A 224 8.34 -8.68 -9.62
N VAL A 225 8.29 -7.86 -8.56
CA VAL A 225 8.19 -6.40 -8.70
C VAL A 225 9.49 -5.81 -9.24
N THR A 226 9.41 -5.16 -10.40
CA THR A 226 10.56 -4.54 -11.08
C THR A 226 10.64 -3.03 -10.90
N SER A 227 9.52 -2.38 -10.58
CA SER A 227 9.43 -0.92 -10.44
C SER A 227 8.54 -0.52 -9.27
N ILE A 228 9.04 0.40 -8.45
CA ILE A 228 8.31 1.04 -7.34
C ILE A 228 8.22 2.54 -7.63
N GLY A 229 7.02 3.12 -7.57
CA GLY A 229 6.75 4.52 -7.89
C GLY A 229 7.17 5.53 -6.82
N GLU A 230 7.02 6.81 -7.16
CA GLU A 230 7.22 7.93 -6.24
C GLU A 230 6.29 7.78 -5.03
N ARG A 231 6.82 7.93 -3.81
CA ARG A 231 6.03 7.95 -2.57
C ARG A 231 5.10 6.74 -2.41
N ALA A 232 5.44 5.60 -3.03
CA ALA A 232 4.60 4.40 -3.06
C ALA A 232 4.18 3.93 -1.65
N PHE A 233 5.03 4.12 -0.63
CA PHE A 233 4.79 3.78 0.77
C PHE A 233 4.87 5.02 1.69
N LEU A 234 4.63 6.23 1.17
CA LEU A 234 4.62 7.47 1.95
C LEU A 234 3.76 7.32 3.20
N GLY A 235 4.24 7.67 4.39
CA GLY A 235 3.42 7.66 5.60
C GLY A 235 3.01 6.27 6.08
N CYS A 236 3.68 5.19 5.66
CA CYS A 236 3.52 3.86 6.23
C CYS A 236 4.17 3.79 7.63
N THR A 237 3.59 4.52 8.59
CA THR A 237 4.22 4.85 9.88
C THR A 237 4.50 3.66 10.80
N SER A 238 3.89 2.50 10.57
CA SER A 238 4.20 1.26 11.34
C SER A 238 5.24 0.37 10.67
N LEU A 239 5.68 0.68 9.44
CA LEU A 239 6.62 -0.14 8.70
C LEU A 239 7.98 -0.08 9.41
N THR A 240 8.42 -1.21 9.97
CA THR A 240 9.69 -1.31 10.70
C THR A 240 10.82 -1.81 9.83
N SER A 241 10.49 -2.61 8.82
CA SER A 241 11.45 -3.19 7.87
C SER A 241 10.83 -3.33 6.50
N PHE A 242 11.67 -3.33 5.48
CA PHE A 242 11.24 -3.62 4.10
C PHE A 242 12.25 -4.53 3.41
N SER A 243 11.80 -5.64 2.83
CA SER A 243 12.63 -6.46 1.95
C SER A 243 12.39 -6.03 0.51
N MET A 244 13.41 -5.49 -0.13
CA MET A 244 13.42 -5.07 -1.53
C MET A 244 13.73 -6.29 -2.42
N PRO A 245 12.80 -6.72 -3.29
CA PRO A 245 13.03 -7.84 -4.17
C PRO A 245 14.25 -7.64 -5.09
N SER A 246 14.94 -8.74 -5.38
CA SER A 246 16.11 -8.76 -6.29
C SER A 246 15.80 -8.30 -7.72
N SER A 247 14.52 -8.36 -8.11
CA SER A 247 14.02 -7.97 -9.43
C SER A 247 13.80 -6.46 -9.58
N VAL A 248 13.84 -5.68 -8.50
CA VAL A 248 13.63 -4.24 -8.54
C VAL A 248 14.78 -3.56 -9.28
N THR A 249 14.47 -2.86 -10.36
CA THR A 249 15.43 -2.12 -11.19
C THR A 249 15.16 -0.62 -11.22
N SER A 250 13.94 -0.19 -10.83
CA SER A 250 13.50 1.21 -10.83
C SER A 250 12.82 1.58 -9.51
N ILE A 251 13.23 2.68 -8.90
CA ILE A 251 12.64 3.23 -7.68
C ILE A 251 12.38 4.74 -7.88
N GLY A 252 11.12 5.14 -7.73
CA GLY A 252 10.66 6.53 -7.78
C GLY A 252 11.13 7.35 -6.58
N GLN A 253 10.86 8.65 -6.59
CA GLN A 253 11.35 9.55 -5.54
C GLN A 253 10.66 9.28 -4.19
N PHE A 254 11.43 9.33 -3.10
CA PHE A 254 10.90 9.34 -1.72
C PHE A 254 9.91 8.19 -1.41
N PRO A 255 10.17 6.93 -1.81
CA PRO A 255 9.18 5.85 -1.72
C PRO A 255 8.76 5.54 -0.28
N PHE A 256 9.59 5.87 0.72
CA PHE A 256 9.36 5.64 2.15
C PHE A 256 9.40 6.94 2.98
N GLU A 257 9.10 8.10 2.38
CA GLU A 257 8.96 9.37 3.13
C GLU A 257 7.90 9.21 4.24
N MET A 258 8.11 9.84 5.40
CA MET A 258 7.23 9.71 6.58
C MET A 258 6.98 8.27 7.08
N CYS A 259 7.86 7.31 6.75
CA CYS A 259 7.88 5.99 7.40
C CYS A 259 8.66 6.05 8.73
N ASP A 260 8.05 6.69 9.73
CA ASP A 260 8.73 7.07 10.98
C ASP A 260 9.29 5.89 11.80
N SER A 261 8.72 4.69 11.64
CA SER A 261 9.19 3.48 12.34
C SER A 261 10.22 2.65 11.54
N LEU A 262 10.55 3.05 10.30
CA LEU A 262 11.39 2.23 9.42
C LEU A 262 12.84 2.23 9.91
N VAL A 263 13.30 1.05 10.31
CA VAL A 263 14.65 0.85 10.87
C VAL A 263 15.62 0.41 9.79
N TYR A 264 15.22 -0.51 8.91
CA TYR A 264 16.11 -1.02 7.87
C TYR A 264 15.40 -1.45 6.60
N ILE A 265 16.14 -1.40 5.49
CA ILE A 265 15.75 -1.98 4.20
C ILE A 265 16.79 -3.03 3.81
N ILE A 266 16.33 -4.24 3.47
CA ILE A 266 17.16 -5.33 2.97
C ILE A 266 17.00 -5.39 1.45
N PHE A 267 18.08 -5.45 0.69
CA PHE A 267 18.02 -5.75 -0.75
C PHE A 267 18.35 -7.22 -0.98
N GLU A 268 17.44 -7.97 -1.61
CA GLU A 268 17.59 -9.42 -1.85
C GLU A 268 18.44 -9.77 -3.09
N GLY A 269 19.32 -8.89 -3.53
CA GLY A 269 20.18 -9.12 -4.70
C GLY A 269 21.43 -8.26 -4.71
N GLU A 270 22.35 -8.58 -5.65
CA GLU A 270 23.67 -7.94 -5.73
C GLU A 270 23.66 -6.55 -6.38
N ALA A 271 22.60 -6.21 -7.12
CA ALA A 271 22.49 -4.94 -7.84
C ALA A 271 21.58 -3.96 -7.10
N LEU A 272 22.16 -2.86 -6.57
CA LEU A 272 21.37 -1.74 -6.07
C LEU A 272 20.66 -1.02 -7.24
N PRO A 273 19.35 -0.69 -7.11
CA PRO A 273 18.63 0.14 -8.07
C PRO A 273 19.34 1.48 -8.32
N THR A 274 19.16 2.08 -9.49
CA THR A 274 19.86 3.30 -9.90
C THR A 274 19.45 4.55 -9.10
N LYS A 275 20.16 4.73 -7.99
CA LYS A 275 20.80 5.98 -7.53
C LYS A 275 20.19 7.10 -6.75
N ASN A 276 19.18 7.78 -7.24
CA ASN A 276 19.05 9.17 -6.78
C ASN A 276 17.87 9.43 -5.84
N ASN A 277 17.18 8.40 -5.36
CA ASN A 277 15.78 8.58 -4.97
C ASN A 277 15.35 8.02 -3.60
N LEU A 278 16.25 7.35 -2.87
CA LEU A 278 16.00 6.89 -1.50
C LEU A 278 16.45 7.97 -0.51
N VAL A 279 15.76 9.10 -0.48
CA VAL A 279 15.89 10.05 0.63
C VAL A 279 14.67 9.84 1.52
N THR A 280 14.90 9.40 2.75
CA THR A 280 13.87 9.29 3.79
C THR A 280 14.16 10.33 4.85
N ASP A 281 13.12 10.92 5.45
CA ASP A 281 13.26 11.77 6.64
C ASP A 281 13.64 10.96 7.91
N SER A 282 13.71 9.63 7.80
CA SER A 282 14.03 8.69 8.87
C SER A 282 15.46 8.14 8.77
N GLN A 283 16.05 7.80 9.93
CA GLN A 283 17.39 7.25 10.09
C GLN A 283 17.51 5.76 9.71
N ALA A 284 16.83 5.36 8.63
CA ALA A 284 16.81 3.97 8.18
C ALA A 284 18.21 3.53 7.71
N VAL A 285 18.65 2.36 8.15
CA VAL A 285 19.92 1.74 7.76
C VAL A 285 19.69 0.79 6.57
N TYR A 286 20.53 0.88 5.54
CA TYR A 286 20.42 0.04 4.34
C TYR A 286 21.38 -1.15 4.42
N GLY A 287 20.88 -2.35 4.13
CA GLY A 287 21.67 -3.59 4.13
C GLY A 287 21.45 -4.44 2.87
N ILE A 288 22.48 -5.18 2.45
CA ILE A 288 22.39 -6.17 1.36
C ILE A 288 22.35 -7.57 1.98
N SER A 289 21.50 -8.46 1.49
CA SER A 289 21.47 -9.86 1.91
C SER A 289 21.68 -10.80 0.72
N ASP A 290 22.52 -11.84 0.89
CA ASP A 290 22.32 -13.09 0.14
C ASP A 290 21.45 -14.01 0.99
N ASN A 291 20.37 -14.54 0.43
CA ASN A 291 19.59 -15.70 0.90
C ASN A 291 19.84 -16.15 2.37
N ASN A 292 19.43 -15.33 3.34
CA ASN A 292 19.47 -15.50 4.82
C ASN A 292 20.67 -14.95 5.61
N ASN A 293 21.66 -14.32 4.97
CA ASN A 293 22.75 -13.61 5.65
C ASN A 293 22.76 -12.13 5.26
N ILE A 294 22.72 -11.22 6.24
CA ILE A 294 22.94 -9.78 6.01
C ILE A 294 24.45 -9.59 5.80
N LEU A 295 24.84 -9.27 4.57
CA LEU A 295 26.24 -9.26 4.13
C LEU A 295 26.98 -7.97 4.50
N SER A 296 26.28 -6.85 4.64
CA SER A 296 26.90 -5.56 5.01
C SER A 296 25.82 -4.51 5.31
N PHE A 297 26.02 -3.75 6.39
CA PHE A 297 25.50 -2.41 6.53
C PHE A 297 26.67 -1.49 6.19
N GLY A 298 26.71 -0.92 4.98
CA GLY A 298 27.82 -0.01 4.67
C GLY A 298 27.77 1.23 5.58
N GLY A 299 28.95 1.75 5.91
CA GLY A 299 29.10 2.91 6.78
C GLY A 299 28.72 4.24 6.11
N ASP A 300 28.77 5.29 6.92
CA ASP A 300 28.50 6.68 6.52
C ASP A 300 29.34 7.12 5.33
N GLY A 301 28.75 7.83 4.39
CA GLY A 301 29.43 8.41 3.24
C GLY A 301 29.97 7.43 2.20
N VAL A 302 29.77 6.11 2.35
CA VAL A 302 30.27 5.15 1.35
C VAL A 302 29.41 5.23 0.08
N LEU A 303 29.98 5.78 -0.98
CA LEU A 303 29.35 5.86 -2.29
C LEU A 303 29.38 4.48 -2.97
N TRP A 304 28.26 3.76 -2.93
CA TRP A 304 28.12 2.52 -3.70
C TRP A 304 27.50 2.83 -5.06
N ASN A 305 28.32 2.87 -6.12
CA ASN A 305 28.04 3.27 -7.52
C ASN A 305 27.67 4.76 -7.77
N ASN A 306 27.71 5.69 -6.79
CA ASN A 306 27.01 7.03 -6.66
C ASN A 306 25.75 7.14 -5.75
N ILE A 307 25.47 6.18 -4.86
CA ILE A 307 24.41 6.29 -3.83
C ILE A 307 25.17 6.60 -2.56
N CYS A 308 24.87 7.74 -1.95
CA CYS A 308 25.45 8.10 -0.67
C CYS A 308 24.67 7.36 0.41
N MET A 309 25.31 6.43 1.11
CA MET A 309 24.74 5.88 2.32
C MET A 309 25.08 6.85 3.45
N VAL A 310 24.10 7.51 4.04
CA VAL A 310 24.32 8.41 5.17
C VAL A 310 24.05 7.61 6.45
N ASN A 311 25.09 7.36 7.23
CA ASN A 311 24.95 7.05 8.65
C ASN A 311 24.64 8.39 9.32
N SER A 312 23.74 8.44 10.30
CA SER A 312 23.78 9.59 11.18
C SER A 312 24.93 9.36 12.16
N ASP A 313 25.99 10.12 11.92
CA ASP A 313 27.14 10.38 12.79
C ASP A 313 28.26 9.34 12.78
N SER A 314 29.16 9.58 11.81
CA SER A 314 30.58 9.25 11.75
C SER A 314 30.84 8.03 10.87
N VAL A 315 31.61 8.15 9.80
CA VAL A 315 33.07 8.41 9.78
C VAL A 315 33.41 8.79 8.31
N VAL A 316 34.20 9.78 7.90
CA VAL A 316 35.27 10.59 8.48
C VAL A 316 35.34 11.89 7.67
N ALA A 317 35.64 13.02 8.32
CA ALA A 317 36.56 13.96 7.68
C ALA A 317 37.97 13.38 7.82
N ALA A 318 38.55 12.87 6.74
CA ALA A 318 39.99 12.68 6.67
C ALA A 318 40.61 13.95 6.05
N LEU A 319 41.53 14.53 6.82
CA LEU A 319 42.47 15.64 6.55
C LEU A 319 41.88 17.06 6.66
N ASP A 320 42.40 17.97 7.48
CA ASP A 320 43.62 18.01 8.30
C ASP A 320 43.49 19.21 9.24
N LEU A 321 43.67 19.02 10.55
CA LEU A 321 44.41 19.90 11.46
C LEU A 321 44.11 19.60 12.95
N VAL A 322 45.11 18.96 13.56
CA VAL A 322 45.52 18.98 14.98
C VAL A 322 44.91 17.94 15.94
N ASP A 323 45.77 16.98 16.26
CA ASP A 323 45.86 16.06 17.42
C ASP A 323 44.93 14.82 17.52
N THR A 324 45.56 13.69 17.13
CA THR A 324 45.57 12.34 17.74
C THR A 324 44.26 11.57 17.93
N GLU A 325 43.99 10.60 17.03
CA GLU A 325 43.79 9.15 17.34
C GLU A 325 43.35 8.38 16.08
N LYS A 326 44.11 7.35 15.68
CA LYS A 326 43.90 6.53 14.48
C LYS A 326 42.89 5.40 14.75
N VAL A 327 41.92 5.20 13.85
CA VAL A 327 41.16 3.94 13.78
C VAL A 327 41.79 3.03 12.73
N ILE A 328 42.14 1.80 13.10
CA ILE A 328 42.72 0.77 12.21
C ILE A 328 41.86 -0.50 12.30
N ASP A 329 41.39 -0.99 11.15
CA ASP A 329 40.69 -2.26 11.04
C ASP A 329 41.68 -3.43 10.94
N TYR A 330 41.46 -4.50 11.72
CA TYR A 330 42.30 -5.70 11.70
C TYR A 330 41.51 -6.97 11.38
N LYS A 331 42.14 -7.86 10.62
CA LYS A 331 41.61 -9.18 10.32
C LYS A 331 41.82 -10.13 11.51
N ILE A 332 40.73 -10.68 12.03
CA ILE A 332 40.74 -11.62 13.16
C ILE A 332 41.05 -13.03 12.64
N GLY A 333 42.07 -13.68 13.20
CA GLY A 333 42.52 -14.99 12.77
C GLY A 333 41.91 -16.15 13.56
N VAL A 334 41.94 -16.07 14.88
CA VAL A 334 41.47 -17.16 15.75
C VAL A 334 40.76 -16.58 16.98
N ILE A 335 39.60 -17.16 17.31
CA ILE A 335 38.84 -16.90 18.53
C ILE A 335 38.81 -18.20 19.33
N GLU A 336 39.39 -18.21 20.53
CA GLU A 336 39.35 -19.34 21.47
C GLU A 336 38.55 -18.97 22.71
N MET A 337 37.61 -19.82 23.12
CA MET A 337 36.77 -19.60 24.31
C MET A 337 37.18 -20.58 25.41
N THR A 338 37.40 -20.07 26.63
CA THR A 338 37.67 -20.86 27.83
C THR A 338 36.62 -20.56 28.88
N ASP A 339 35.79 -21.55 29.22
CA ASP A 339 34.74 -21.41 30.22
C ASP A 339 35.26 -21.57 31.64
N TYR A 340 34.86 -20.65 32.53
CA TYR A 340 35.11 -20.73 33.96
C TYR A 340 33.84 -21.16 34.71
N SER A 341 34.02 -21.80 35.87
CA SER A 341 32.96 -22.47 36.63
C SER A 341 31.82 -21.59 37.14
N ASP A 342 31.91 -20.27 36.96
CA ASP A 342 31.07 -19.27 37.62
C ASP A 342 30.23 -18.46 36.61
N GLY A 343 29.99 -19.00 35.41
CA GLY A 343 29.20 -18.33 34.37
C GLY A 343 29.99 -17.27 33.58
N LEU A 344 31.31 -17.19 33.78
CA LEU A 344 32.19 -16.30 33.03
C LEU A 344 32.94 -17.11 31.96
N ALA A 345 33.02 -16.58 30.73
CA ALA A 345 33.86 -17.11 29.67
C ALA A 345 34.97 -16.12 29.33
N GLN A 346 36.19 -16.61 29.12
CA GLN A 346 37.28 -15.82 28.55
C GLN A 346 37.36 -16.07 27.05
N ILE A 347 37.32 -14.99 26.28
CA ILE A 347 37.49 -15.00 24.84
C ILE A 347 38.89 -14.49 24.53
N ASN A 348 39.72 -15.35 23.97
CA ASN A 348 41.05 -15.00 23.48
C ASN A 348 40.98 -14.77 21.97
N ILE A 349 41.44 -13.61 21.53
CA ILE A 349 41.39 -13.18 20.13
C ILE A 349 42.83 -12.99 19.64
N THR A 350 43.16 -13.63 18.51
CA THR A 350 44.44 -13.46 17.82
C THR A 350 44.23 -12.78 16.47
N LEU A 351 44.99 -11.72 16.18
CA LEU A 351 44.95 -11.00 14.90
C LEU A 351 45.87 -11.67 13.86
N GLU A 352 45.46 -11.70 12.58
CA GLU A 352 46.22 -12.37 11.49
C GLU A 352 47.50 -11.63 11.08
N GLU A 353 47.58 -10.31 11.28
CA GLU A 353 48.70 -9.48 10.84
C GLU A 353 49.35 -8.72 12.01
N THR A 354 50.67 -8.52 11.94
CA THR A 354 51.43 -7.73 12.92
C THR A 354 51.01 -6.27 12.85
N ALA A 355 50.32 -5.83 13.89
CA ALA A 355 49.88 -4.46 14.06
C ALA A 355 51.02 -3.64 14.69
N ASP A 356 51.59 -2.68 13.97
CA ASP A 356 52.50 -1.68 14.57
C ASP A 356 51.65 -0.57 15.21
N LEU A 357 51.06 -0.89 16.37
CA LEU A 357 50.20 0.00 17.16
C LEU A 357 51.09 0.92 18.01
N ASN A 358 51.58 2.00 17.41
CA ASN A 358 52.46 2.97 18.07
C ASN A 358 51.78 3.89 19.10
N ASP A 359 50.64 3.50 19.68
CA ASP A 359 49.85 4.33 20.59
C ASP A 359 49.66 3.68 21.97
N GLY A 360 50.77 3.47 22.69
CA GLY A 360 50.77 3.37 24.16
C GLY A 360 50.23 2.09 24.81
N PHE A 361 49.64 1.16 24.07
CA PHE A 361 49.25 -0.16 24.61
C PHE A 361 50.36 -1.18 24.42
N ASN A 362 50.84 -1.76 25.53
CA ASN A 362 51.86 -2.81 25.51
C ASN A 362 51.20 -4.14 25.12
N ILE A 363 50.84 -4.28 23.85
CA ILE A 363 50.33 -5.50 23.24
C ILE A 363 51.54 -6.31 22.80
N THR A 364 51.95 -7.29 23.59
CA THR A 364 52.90 -8.30 23.13
C THR A 364 52.14 -9.43 22.44
N GLU A 365 52.45 -9.68 21.16
CA GLU A 365 52.08 -10.87 20.38
C GLU A 365 50.68 -10.92 19.72
N ASN A 366 50.10 -9.80 19.27
CA ASN A 366 48.85 -9.79 18.47
C ASN A 366 47.64 -10.49 19.13
N LYS A 367 47.64 -10.60 20.46
CA LYS A 367 46.62 -11.32 21.23
C LYS A 367 46.02 -10.44 22.31
N PHE A 368 44.72 -10.52 22.49
CA PHE A 368 44.04 -9.91 23.64
C PHE A 368 42.89 -10.81 24.14
N SER A 369 42.56 -10.65 25.42
CA SER A 369 41.55 -11.46 26.11
C SER A 369 40.46 -10.58 26.70
N LEU A 370 39.19 -10.96 26.50
CA LEU A 370 38.04 -10.39 27.21
C LEU A 370 37.41 -11.42 28.14
N MET A 371 36.93 -10.95 29.29
CA MET A 371 36.07 -11.71 30.19
C MET A 371 34.62 -11.31 29.94
N VAL A 372 33.75 -12.27 29.67
CA VAL A 372 32.31 -12.03 29.41
C VAL A 372 31.45 -12.88 30.33
N ASP A 373 30.31 -12.33 30.73
CA ASP A 373 29.29 -13.05 31.50
C ASP A 373 28.39 -13.83 30.55
N ALA A 374 28.50 -15.15 30.62
CA ALA A 374 27.80 -16.13 29.79
C ALA A 374 26.64 -16.81 30.54
N SER A 375 26.28 -16.31 31.74
CA SER A 375 25.27 -16.93 32.60
C SER A 375 23.84 -16.98 32.00
N GLU A 376 23.55 -16.21 30.94
CA GLU A 376 22.25 -16.19 30.23
C GLU A 376 22.29 -16.77 28.79
N ALA A 377 23.41 -17.36 28.36
CA ALA A 377 23.58 -17.83 26.98
C ALA A 377 22.90 -19.18 26.72
N SER A 378 21.59 -19.20 26.48
CA SER A 378 20.91 -20.39 25.93
C SER A 378 20.90 -20.36 24.40
N GLU A 379 21.71 -21.22 23.76
CA GLU A 379 21.68 -21.65 22.35
C GLU A 379 21.56 -20.58 21.22
N GLN A 380 21.69 -19.29 21.51
CA GLN A 380 21.79 -18.25 20.48
C GLN A 380 23.21 -17.69 20.41
N SER A 381 23.75 -17.62 19.19
CA SER A 381 25.05 -17.04 18.89
C SER A 381 25.12 -15.60 19.41
N LEU A 382 25.99 -15.36 20.41
CA LEU A 382 26.29 -14.02 20.90
C LEU A 382 27.26 -13.33 19.91
N PHE A 383 26.86 -12.16 19.39
CA PHE A 383 27.71 -11.30 18.58
C PHE A 383 28.26 -10.16 19.43
N TYR A 384 29.58 -10.01 19.48
CA TYR A 384 30.26 -8.96 20.26
C TYR A 384 30.95 -7.94 19.35
N ARG A 385 30.93 -6.66 19.75
CA ARG A 385 31.70 -5.56 19.13
C ARG A 385 32.76 -5.08 20.12
N ILE A 386 34.01 -4.98 19.69
CA ILE A 386 35.12 -4.46 20.50
C ILE A 386 35.43 -3.04 20.04
N LYS A 387 35.52 -2.11 20.98
CA LYS A 387 35.99 -0.73 20.78
C LYS A 387 37.25 -0.58 21.63
N MET A 388 38.37 -0.24 21.02
CA MET A 388 39.58 0.16 21.77
C MET A 388 39.59 1.68 21.86
N ASP A 389 39.81 2.20 23.08
CA ASP A 389 40.00 3.63 23.34
C ASP A 389 41.39 4.08 22.89
#